data_AF-A0A238LKB5-F1
#
_entry.id   AF-A0A238LKB5-F1
#
_cell.length_a   1.000
_cell.length_b   1.000
_cell.length_c   1.000
_cell.angle_alpha   90.00
_cell.angle_beta   90.00
_cell.angle_gamma   90.00
#
_symmetry.space_group_name_H-M   'P 1'
#
loop_
_entity.id
_entity.type
_entity.pdbx_description
1 polymer ?
#
loop_
_entity_poly.entity_id
_entity_poly.type
_entity_poly.pdbx_seq_one_letter_code
_entity_poly.pdbx_strand_id
1 'polypeptide(L)'
;MAALARDIWDTDVLPTVAEHLVPIDDLRVSLAQNEQAAGQSHGLRPEGEANPWNFAVSGSGSIVEANTTSRAAKLQVDTTGDGAADVTVQLGPVIRGTAIRDAMPFLIFTDFRDQIEFAKLAGGLNAMAHERLSLPEGDIIGRTVSFEGVFTYRDLASAPEVVPTALSFEAPE
;
A
#
# COMPACT_ATOMS: atom_id res chain seq x y z
N MET A 1 6.20 -5.35 19.40
CA MET A 1 6.09 -5.19 17.93
C MET A 1 5.84 -3.75 17.50
N ALA A 2 5.01 -2.97 18.19
CA ALA A 2 4.86 -1.54 17.85
C ALA A 2 6.17 -0.73 17.97
N ALA A 3 7.02 -1.03 18.96
CA ALA A 3 8.36 -0.44 19.07
C ALA A 3 9.23 -0.80 17.84
N LEU A 4 9.40 -2.10 17.56
CA LEU A 4 10.12 -2.57 16.37
C LEU A 4 9.59 -1.94 15.08
N ALA A 5 8.27 -1.90 14.88
CA ALA A 5 7.65 -1.29 13.70
C ALA A 5 8.05 0.18 13.53
N ARG A 6 8.12 0.94 14.63
CA ARG A 6 8.57 2.33 14.63
C ARG A 6 10.07 2.45 14.35
N ASP A 7 10.87 1.55 14.92
CA ASP A 7 12.32 1.56 14.77
C ASP A 7 12.74 1.30 13.31
N ILE A 8 12.05 0.39 12.61
CA ILE A 8 12.37 0.01 11.22
C ILE A 8 11.65 0.85 10.15
N TRP A 9 10.69 1.69 10.55
CA TRP A 9 9.81 2.37 9.60
C TRP A 9 10.60 3.29 8.65
N ASP A 10 11.30 4.25 9.23
CA ASP A 10 12.02 5.26 8.46
C ASP A 10 13.36 4.74 7.91
N THR A 11 13.97 3.74 8.56
CA THR A 11 15.30 3.21 8.22
C THR A 11 15.29 2.10 7.19
N ASP A 12 14.24 1.27 7.18
CA ASP A 12 14.21 0.04 6.36
C ASP A 12 12.96 -0.02 5.49
N VAL A 13 11.77 0.24 6.05
CA VAL A 13 10.50 0.10 5.32
C VAL A 13 10.35 1.16 4.22
N LEU A 14 10.45 2.45 4.57
CA LEU A 14 10.30 3.52 3.57
C LEU A 14 11.35 3.44 2.45
N PRO A 15 12.65 3.22 2.72
CA PRO A 15 13.64 3.02 1.66
C PRO A 15 13.33 1.82 0.77
N THR A 16 12.96 0.67 1.36
CA THR A 16 12.62 -0.53 0.58
C THR A 16 11.44 -0.27 -0.36
N VAL A 17 10.39 0.41 0.13
CA VAL A 17 9.24 0.77 -0.71
C VAL A 17 9.67 1.70 -1.83
N ALA A 18 10.41 2.77 -1.51
CA ALA A 18 10.87 3.77 -2.48
C ALA A 18 11.75 3.17 -3.59
N GLU A 19 12.64 2.23 -3.26
CA GLU A 19 13.50 1.53 -4.22
C GLU A 19 12.73 0.64 -5.21
N HIS A 20 11.52 0.21 -4.84
CA HIS A 20 10.72 -0.74 -5.61
C HIS A 20 9.43 -0.13 -6.17
N LEU A 21 9.26 1.19 -6.10
CA LEU A 21 8.07 1.85 -6.65
C LEU A 21 7.95 1.62 -8.15
N VAL A 22 6.79 1.09 -8.55
CA VAL A 22 6.38 0.99 -9.95
C VAL A 22 5.12 1.83 -10.16
N PRO A 23 5.04 2.66 -11.21
CA PRO A 23 3.78 3.33 -11.56
C PRO A 23 2.65 2.31 -11.73
N ILE A 24 1.50 2.57 -11.11
CA ILE A 24 0.40 1.60 -11.06
C ILE A 24 -0.09 1.20 -12.47
N ASP A 25 -0.08 2.13 -13.42
CA ASP A 25 -0.48 1.87 -14.81
C ASP A 25 0.49 0.93 -15.51
N ASP A 26 1.80 1.16 -15.34
CA ASP A 26 2.86 0.30 -15.89
C ASP A 26 2.79 -1.10 -15.29
N LEU A 27 2.54 -1.19 -13.97
CA LEU A 27 2.38 -2.48 -13.29
C LEU A 27 1.16 -3.23 -13.82
N ARG A 28 0.01 -2.56 -14.02
CA ARG A 28 -1.19 -3.20 -14.59
C ARG A 28 -0.93 -3.77 -15.98
N VAL A 29 -0.23 -3.02 -16.84
CA VAL A 29 0.17 -3.49 -18.18
C VAL A 29 1.08 -4.72 -18.07
N SER A 30 2.07 -4.68 -17.18
CA SER A 30 3.00 -5.80 -16.94
C SER A 30 2.28 -7.06 -16.44
N LEU A 31 1.40 -6.90 -15.45
CA LEU A 31 0.58 -8.00 -14.92
C LEU A 31 -0.36 -8.60 -15.99
N ALA A 32 -1.00 -7.75 -16.81
CA ALA A 32 -1.88 -8.20 -17.88
C ALA A 32 -1.15 -8.97 -18.99
N GLN A 33 0.14 -8.68 -19.20
CA GLN A 33 0.98 -9.43 -20.13
C GLN A 33 1.43 -10.77 -19.53
N ASN A 34 1.97 -10.75 -18.31
CA ASN A 34 2.44 -11.96 -17.62
C ASN A 34 2.61 -11.71 -16.11
N GLU A 35 1.63 -12.16 -15.33
CA GLU A 35 1.64 -12.02 -13.86
C GLU A 35 2.89 -12.59 -13.19
N GLN A 36 3.38 -13.74 -13.67
CA GLN A 36 4.54 -14.39 -13.09
C GLN A 36 5.84 -13.61 -13.37
N ALA A 37 5.99 -13.07 -14.58
CA ALA A 37 7.14 -12.25 -14.94
C ALA A 37 7.12 -10.90 -14.21
N ALA A 38 5.95 -10.27 -14.09
CA ALA A 38 5.76 -9.04 -13.32
C ALA A 38 6.10 -9.25 -11.84
N GLY A 39 5.61 -10.35 -11.25
CA GLY A 39 5.96 -10.75 -9.89
C GLY A 39 7.45 -11.00 -9.69
N GLN A 40 8.14 -11.64 -10.64
CA GLN A 40 9.59 -11.82 -10.55
C GLN A 40 10.39 -10.52 -10.68
N SER A 41 9.88 -9.55 -11.46
CA SER A 41 10.60 -8.32 -11.77
C SER A 41 10.37 -7.20 -10.74
N HIS A 42 9.15 -7.12 -10.21
CA HIS A 42 8.68 -6.02 -9.35
C HIS A 42 8.10 -6.49 -8.02
N GLY A 43 7.88 -7.79 -7.88
CA GLY A 43 7.21 -8.37 -6.72
C GLY A 43 8.14 -8.44 -5.50
N LEU A 44 7.52 -8.18 -4.36
CA LEU A 44 8.12 -8.16 -3.04
C LEU A 44 7.51 -9.27 -2.18
N ARG A 45 8.38 -10.08 -1.56
CA ARG A 45 8.01 -11.10 -0.58
C ARG A 45 9.23 -11.50 0.26
N PRO A 46 9.04 -12.04 1.49
CA PRO A 46 10.13 -12.60 2.27
C PRO A 46 10.77 -13.76 1.51
N GLU A 47 12.09 -13.93 1.65
CA GLU A 47 12.80 -15.02 1.00
C GLU A 47 12.27 -16.38 1.46
N GLY A 48 12.10 -17.30 0.49
CA GLY A 48 11.66 -18.67 0.77
C GLY A 48 10.16 -18.86 1.02
N GLU A 49 9.36 -17.79 1.03
CA GLU A 49 7.90 -17.90 1.21
C GLU A 49 7.17 -17.93 -0.14
N ALA A 50 6.28 -18.91 -0.33
CA ALA A 50 5.38 -19.01 -1.49
C ALA A 50 4.11 -18.17 -1.30
N ASN A 51 4.25 -16.95 -0.81
CA ASN A 51 3.15 -16.02 -0.59
C ASN A 51 2.76 -15.30 -1.89
N PRO A 52 1.53 -14.73 -1.95
CA PRO A 52 1.16 -13.82 -3.03
C PRO A 52 2.18 -12.69 -3.18
N TRP A 53 2.37 -12.21 -4.40
CA TRP A 53 3.24 -11.06 -4.66
C TRP A 53 2.69 -9.81 -3.98
N ASN A 54 3.56 -9.06 -3.32
CA ASN A 54 3.26 -7.69 -2.95
C ASN A 54 3.96 -6.75 -3.92
N PHE A 55 3.39 -5.58 -4.16
CA PHE A 55 3.99 -4.58 -5.04
C PHE A 55 4.03 -3.23 -4.33
N ALA A 56 5.18 -2.57 -4.41
CA ALA A 56 5.29 -1.16 -4.10
C ALA A 56 4.89 -0.36 -5.34
N VAL A 57 3.93 0.54 -5.19
CA VAL A 57 3.37 1.30 -6.31
C VAL A 57 3.26 2.77 -6.00
N SER A 58 3.44 3.57 -7.06
CA SER A 58 3.10 4.98 -7.08
C SER A 58 1.98 5.23 -8.08
N GLY A 59 1.23 6.29 -7.86
CA GLY A 59 0.18 6.69 -8.78
C GLY A 59 -0.38 8.06 -8.44
N SER A 60 -1.11 8.62 -9.38
CA SER A 60 -1.87 9.85 -9.17
C SER A 60 -3.22 9.71 -9.84
N GLY A 61 -4.24 10.33 -9.28
CA GLY A 61 -5.58 10.22 -9.80
C GLY A 61 -6.59 11.10 -9.08
N SER A 62 -7.79 11.19 -9.64
CA SER A 62 -8.88 11.95 -9.05
C SER A 62 -9.62 11.10 -8.00
N ILE A 63 -10.01 11.73 -6.89
CA ILE A 63 -10.77 11.05 -5.84
C ILE A 63 -12.23 10.97 -6.26
N VAL A 64 -12.73 9.77 -6.52
CA VAL A 64 -14.13 9.53 -6.91
C VAL A 64 -15.03 9.27 -5.71
N GLU A 65 -14.49 8.65 -4.66
CA GLU A 65 -15.20 8.43 -3.40
C GLU A 65 -14.23 8.54 -2.21
N ALA A 66 -14.68 9.20 -1.15
CA ALA A 66 -13.90 9.34 0.08
C ALA A 66 -14.74 8.97 1.31
N ASN A 67 -14.33 7.94 2.03
CA ASN A 67 -14.83 7.64 3.37
C ASN A 67 -13.73 7.95 4.38
N THR A 68 -13.76 9.15 4.98
CA THR A 68 -12.74 9.61 5.94
C THR A 68 -13.18 9.51 7.40
N THR A 69 -14.47 9.24 7.65
CA THR A 69 -15.05 9.28 8.99
C THR A 69 -15.05 7.93 9.71
N SER A 70 -14.98 6.82 8.96
CA SER A 70 -15.01 5.49 9.55
C SER A 70 -13.64 5.04 10.06
N ARG A 71 -13.64 4.09 11.00
CA ARG A 71 -12.40 3.45 11.48
C ARG A 71 -11.64 2.72 10.38
N ALA A 72 -12.34 2.26 9.34
CA ALA A 72 -11.78 1.65 8.14
C ALA A 72 -11.90 2.61 6.94
N ALA A 73 -11.54 3.88 7.16
CA ALA A 73 -11.54 4.93 6.16
C ALA A 73 -10.73 4.53 4.92
N LYS A 74 -11.21 4.92 3.74
CA LYS A 74 -10.66 4.58 2.43
C LYS A 74 -10.88 5.72 1.43
N LEU A 75 -10.00 5.83 0.45
CA LEU A 75 -10.20 6.61 -0.77
C LEU A 75 -10.30 5.66 -1.95
N GLN A 76 -11.25 5.95 -2.83
CA GLN A 76 -11.30 5.37 -4.16
C GLN A 76 -10.74 6.40 -5.14
N VAL A 77 -9.71 6.00 -5.88
CA VAL A 77 -8.96 6.86 -6.78
C VAL A 77 -9.10 6.34 -8.20
N ASP A 78 -9.54 7.21 -9.09
CA ASP A 78 -9.53 7.02 -10.54
C ASP A 78 -8.18 7.49 -11.09
N THR A 79 -7.39 6.53 -11.58
CA THR A 79 -6.06 6.75 -12.15
C THR A 79 -6.09 6.84 -13.67
N THR A 80 -7.18 6.42 -14.31
CA THR A 80 -7.31 6.37 -15.78
C THR A 80 -8.13 7.52 -16.36
N GLY A 81 -8.88 8.24 -15.51
CA GLY A 81 -9.73 9.37 -15.89
C GLY A 81 -11.08 8.96 -16.50
N ASP A 82 -11.53 7.72 -16.29
CA ASP A 82 -12.80 7.21 -16.81
C ASP A 82 -13.99 7.40 -15.85
N GLY A 83 -13.74 7.95 -14.66
CA GLY A 83 -14.71 8.17 -13.60
C GLY A 83 -14.97 6.95 -12.71
N ALA A 84 -14.25 5.84 -12.90
CA ALA A 84 -14.32 4.65 -12.08
C ALA A 84 -13.08 4.51 -11.17
N ALA A 85 -13.27 3.89 -10.01
CA ALA A 85 -12.19 3.66 -9.07
C ALA A 85 -11.27 2.53 -9.56
N ASP A 86 -10.00 2.84 -9.81
CA ASP A 86 -9.00 1.84 -10.16
C ASP A 86 -8.21 1.35 -8.93
N VAL A 87 -8.10 2.18 -7.90
CA VAL A 87 -7.31 1.90 -6.69
C VAL A 87 -8.10 2.29 -5.46
N THR A 88 -7.99 1.46 -4.42
CA THR A 88 -8.48 1.79 -3.08
C THR A 88 -7.31 2.04 -2.14
N VAL A 89 -7.17 3.27 -1.66
CA VAL A 89 -6.16 3.62 -0.65
C VAL A 89 -6.77 3.52 0.75
N GLN A 90 -6.14 2.74 1.64
CA GLN A 90 -6.61 2.57 3.02
C GLN A 90 -6.08 3.71 3.91
N LEU A 91 -6.98 4.55 4.42
CA LEU A 91 -6.62 5.71 5.25
C LEU A 91 -6.85 5.50 6.75
N GLY A 92 -7.78 4.62 7.11
CA GLY A 92 -8.29 4.55 8.47
C GLY A 92 -7.28 4.02 9.48
N PRO A 93 -7.50 4.28 10.78
CA PRO A 93 -6.70 3.68 11.85
C PRO A 93 -6.80 2.15 11.88
N VAL A 94 -7.77 1.56 11.18
CA VAL A 94 -7.91 0.12 10.97
C VAL A 94 -7.62 -0.20 9.51
N ILE A 95 -6.33 -0.28 9.18
CA ILE A 95 -5.85 -0.83 7.91
C ILE A 95 -5.88 -2.35 7.97
N ARG A 96 -6.48 -2.97 6.96
CA ARG A 96 -6.63 -4.42 6.86
C ARG A 96 -5.45 -5.04 6.12
N GLY A 97 -5.16 -6.29 6.48
CA GLY A 97 -4.13 -7.10 5.84
C GLY A 97 -2.74 -6.86 6.41
N THR A 98 -1.75 -7.43 5.72
CA THR A 98 -0.36 -7.55 6.15
C THR A 98 0.61 -7.07 5.08
N ALA A 99 0.11 -6.35 4.07
CA ALA A 99 0.83 -6.01 2.84
C ALA A 99 2.20 -5.38 3.07
N ILE A 100 2.33 -4.41 3.99
CA ILE A 100 3.63 -3.79 4.29
C ILE A 100 4.60 -4.84 4.81
N ARG A 101 4.22 -5.61 5.84
CA ARG A 101 5.09 -6.64 6.42
C ARG A 101 5.51 -7.66 5.38
N ASP A 102 4.55 -8.14 4.59
CA ASP A 102 4.76 -9.21 3.62
C ASP A 102 5.50 -8.72 2.37
N ALA A 103 5.62 -7.41 2.16
CA ALA A 103 6.47 -6.84 1.12
C ALA A 103 7.92 -6.64 1.57
N MET A 104 8.23 -6.70 2.87
CA MET A 104 9.60 -6.49 3.33
C MET A 104 10.38 -7.79 3.21
N PRO A 105 11.39 -7.88 2.31
CA PRO A 105 12.13 -9.13 2.12
C PRO A 105 12.94 -9.53 3.36
N PHE A 106 13.27 -8.56 4.23
CA PHE A 106 14.02 -8.74 5.47
C PHE A 106 13.16 -9.14 6.68
N LEU A 107 11.83 -9.19 6.56
CA LEU A 107 10.94 -9.61 7.65
C LEU A 107 10.55 -11.08 7.51
N ILE A 108 11.49 -11.96 7.89
CA ILE A 108 11.34 -13.41 7.74
C ILE A 108 10.63 -13.99 8.97
N PHE A 109 9.60 -14.81 8.77
CA PHE A 109 8.80 -15.37 9.87
C PHE A 109 9.65 -16.10 10.94
N THR A 110 10.72 -16.80 10.54
CA THR A 110 11.57 -17.59 11.44
C THR A 110 12.38 -16.75 12.43
N ASP A 111 12.47 -15.43 12.23
CA ASP A 111 13.13 -14.50 13.15
C ASP A 111 12.20 -14.10 14.31
N PHE A 112 10.94 -14.55 14.30
CA PHE A 112 9.94 -14.26 15.31
C PHE A 112 9.57 -15.50 16.11
N ARG A 113 9.15 -15.31 17.36
CA ARG A 113 8.81 -16.41 18.26
C ARG A 113 7.65 -17.26 17.75
N ASP A 114 6.62 -16.60 17.23
CA ASP A 114 5.36 -17.24 16.85
C ASP A 114 4.53 -16.37 15.88
N GLN A 115 3.44 -16.96 15.38
CA GLN A 115 2.50 -16.30 14.46
C GLN A 115 1.81 -15.07 15.07
N ILE A 116 1.65 -15.03 16.40
CA ILE A 116 1.01 -13.91 17.09
C ILE A 116 1.93 -12.70 17.08
N GLU A 117 3.23 -12.88 17.31
CA GLU A 117 4.22 -11.79 17.21
C GLU A 117 4.34 -11.28 15.79
N PHE A 118 4.41 -12.17 14.81
CA PHE A 118 4.49 -11.77 13.41
C PHE A 118 3.23 -11.00 12.96
N ALA A 119 2.04 -11.42 13.41
CA ALA A 119 0.79 -10.68 13.17
C ALA A 119 0.78 -9.31 13.87
N LYS A 120 1.30 -9.21 15.10
CA LYS A 120 1.43 -7.94 15.81
C LYS A 120 2.38 -6.97 15.11
N LEU A 121 3.41 -7.46 14.40
CA LEU A 121 4.28 -6.62 13.59
C LEU A 121 3.53 -5.99 12.43
N ALA A 122 2.75 -6.78 11.68
CA ALA A 122 1.90 -6.24 10.61
C ALA A 122 0.95 -5.16 11.13
N GLY A 123 0.30 -5.39 12.28
CA GLY A 123 -0.56 -4.38 12.90
C GLY A 123 0.22 -3.12 13.32
N GLY A 124 1.45 -3.25 13.81
CA GLY A 124 2.32 -2.12 14.13
C GLY A 124 2.72 -1.30 12.90
N LEU A 125 3.08 -1.97 11.81
CA LEU A 125 3.43 -1.31 10.53
C LEU A 125 2.22 -0.61 9.91
N ASN A 126 1.05 -1.23 9.95
CA ASN A 126 -0.20 -0.60 9.53
C ASN A 126 -0.54 0.64 10.37
N ALA A 127 -0.26 0.62 11.67
CA ALA A 127 -0.43 1.79 12.52
C ALA A 127 0.54 2.92 12.15
N MET A 128 1.80 2.59 11.85
CA MET A 128 2.78 3.57 11.35
C MET A 128 2.33 4.19 10.03
N ALA A 129 1.81 3.39 9.08
CA ALA A 129 1.25 3.89 7.83
C ALA A 129 0.19 4.97 8.08
N HIS A 130 -0.79 4.66 8.94
CA HIS A 130 -1.85 5.60 9.32
C HIS A 130 -1.32 6.85 10.05
N GLU A 131 -0.42 6.69 11.01
CA GLU A 131 0.17 7.79 11.80
C GLU A 131 0.90 8.83 10.92
N ARG A 132 1.37 8.44 9.74
CA ARG A 132 2.09 9.31 8.80
C ARG A 132 1.19 10.00 7.77
N LEU A 133 -0.08 9.63 7.67
CA LEU A 133 -0.98 10.24 6.69
C LEU A 133 -1.43 11.62 7.15
N SER A 134 -1.38 12.58 6.23
CA SER A 134 -1.98 13.90 6.41
C SER A 134 -3.05 14.08 5.36
N LEU A 135 -4.29 14.27 5.80
CA LEU A 135 -5.42 14.59 4.92
C LEU A 135 -5.70 16.08 4.99
N PRO A 136 -5.98 16.75 3.87
CA PRO A 136 -6.42 18.14 3.90
C PRO A 136 -7.79 18.26 4.56
N GLU A 137 -8.07 19.41 5.15
CA GLU A 137 -9.38 19.72 5.69
C GLU A 137 -10.40 19.91 4.55
N GLY A 138 -11.67 19.58 4.83
CA GLY A 138 -12.78 19.77 3.89
C GLY A 138 -13.07 18.55 3.01
N ASP A 139 -13.87 18.78 1.97
CA ASP A 139 -14.18 17.75 0.98
C ASP A 139 -12.98 17.56 0.04
N ILE A 140 -12.66 16.30 -0.20
CA ILE A 140 -11.54 15.88 -1.04
C ILE A 140 -12.00 15.18 -2.31
N ILE A 141 -13.30 14.89 -2.45
CA ILE A 141 -13.86 14.32 -3.67
C ILE A 141 -13.62 15.30 -4.84
N GLY A 142 -13.17 14.76 -5.97
CA GLY A 142 -12.80 15.52 -7.17
C GLY A 142 -11.39 16.10 -7.14
N ARG A 143 -10.67 16.07 -6.01
CA ARG A 143 -9.27 16.51 -5.96
C ARG A 143 -8.34 15.44 -6.51
N THR A 144 -7.18 15.87 -7.00
CA THR A 144 -6.07 14.98 -7.35
C THR A 144 -5.32 14.57 -6.09
N VAL A 145 -5.08 13.26 -5.94
CA VAL A 145 -4.18 12.68 -4.93
C VAL A 145 -3.06 11.93 -5.61
N SER A 146 -1.84 12.14 -5.16
CA SER A 146 -0.70 11.29 -5.49
C SER A 146 -0.37 10.42 -4.29
N PHE A 147 -0.17 9.13 -4.55
CA PHE A 147 0.04 8.12 -3.52
C PHE A 147 1.26 7.26 -3.83
N GLU A 148 1.90 6.81 -2.76
CA GLU A 148 2.85 5.72 -2.77
C GLU A 148 2.41 4.71 -1.71
N GLY A 149 2.61 3.43 -1.96
CA GLY A 149 2.28 2.42 -0.98
C GLY A 149 2.46 1.01 -1.48
N VAL A 150 1.95 0.07 -0.68
CA VAL A 150 2.10 -1.35 -0.93
C VAL A 150 0.75 -2.02 -0.95
N PHE A 151 0.55 -2.98 -1.86
CA PHE A 151 -0.61 -3.87 -1.83
C PHE A 151 -0.20 -5.31 -2.09
N THR A 152 -1.04 -6.24 -1.62
CA THR A 152 -0.92 -7.67 -1.93
C THR A 152 -1.75 -7.96 -3.18
N TYR A 153 -1.11 -8.48 -4.21
CA TYR A 153 -1.77 -8.88 -5.45
C TYR A 153 -2.63 -10.13 -5.25
N ARG A 154 -3.84 -10.10 -5.81
CA ARG A 154 -4.80 -11.21 -5.78
C ARG A 154 -5.05 -11.75 -7.18
N ASP A 155 -5.48 -10.87 -8.08
CA ASP A 155 -5.78 -11.14 -9.48
C ASP A 155 -5.94 -9.80 -10.23
N LEU A 156 -6.06 -9.85 -11.55
CA LEU A 156 -6.25 -8.68 -12.42
C LEU A 156 -7.64 -8.01 -12.29
N ALA A 157 -8.65 -8.71 -11.80
CA ALA A 157 -10.02 -8.20 -11.72
C ALA A 157 -10.28 -7.39 -10.44
N SER A 158 -9.46 -7.61 -9.42
CA SER A 158 -9.57 -6.96 -8.12
C SER A 158 -8.82 -5.62 -8.12
N ALA A 159 -9.52 -4.54 -7.78
CA ALA A 159 -8.88 -3.25 -7.54
C ALA A 159 -7.84 -3.37 -6.39
N PRO A 160 -6.61 -2.88 -6.57
CA PRO A 160 -5.59 -2.88 -5.53
C PRO A 160 -6.05 -2.16 -4.25
N GLU A 161 -5.92 -2.83 -3.11
CA GLU A 161 -6.11 -2.22 -1.78
C GLU A 161 -4.75 -1.77 -1.24
N VAL A 162 -4.35 -0.55 -1.60
CA VAL A 162 -3.05 0.03 -1.26
C VAL A 162 -3.04 0.49 0.20
N VAL A 163 -2.01 0.06 0.92
CA VAL A 163 -1.62 0.64 2.20
C VAL A 163 -0.61 1.75 1.93
N PRO A 164 -0.98 3.02 2.12
CA PRO A 164 -0.14 4.14 1.75
C PRO A 164 1.08 4.29 2.69
N THR A 165 2.22 4.58 2.10
CA THR A 165 3.44 5.02 2.80
C THR A 165 3.67 6.52 2.66
N ALA A 166 3.15 7.11 1.58
CA ALA A 166 3.09 8.55 1.37
C ALA A 166 1.79 8.94 0.65
N LEU A 167 1.24 10.10 1.02
CA LEU A 167 0.11 10.73 0.34
C LEU A 167 0.35 12.22 0.22
N SER A 168 0.05 12.76 -0.95
CA SER A 168 0.04 14.20 -1.20
C SER A 168 -1.19 14.57 -2.02
N PHE A 169 -1.73 15.75 -1.76
CA PHE A 169 -2.91 16.27 -2.42
C PHE A 169 -2.51 17.52 -3.17
N GLU A 170 -2.94 17.63 -4.42
CA GLU A 170 -2.71 18.86 -5.17
C GLU A 170 -3.45 20.02 -4.48
N ALA A 171 -2.79 21.19 -4.42
CA ALA A 171 -3.39 22.37 -3.83
C ALA A 171 -4.64 22.76 -4.64
N PRO A 172 -5.75 23.17 -4.00
CA PRO A 172 -6.84 23.76 -4.75
C PRO A 172 -6.35 25.04 -5.44
N GLU A 173 -6.57 25.14 -6.76
CA GLU A 173 -6.42 26.41 -7.50
C GLU A 173 -7.36 27.49 -6.98
#